data_AF-A0A944ADF4-F1
#
_entry.id   AF-A0A944ADF4-F1
#
_cell.length_a   1.000
_cell.length_b   1.000
_cell.length_c   1.000
_cell.angle_alpha   90.00
_cell.angle_beta   90.00
_cell.angle_gamma   90.00
#
_symmetry.space_group_name_H-M   'P 1'
#
loop_
_entity.id
_entity.type
_entity.pdbx_description
1 polymer ?
#
loop_
_entity_poly.entity_id
_entity_poly.type
_entity_poly.pdbx_seq_one_letter_code
_entity_poly.pdbx_strand_id
1 'polypeptide(L)'
;MKRIFLICLVFSLLAPSSGATIFKWKKAEMDGSRTGVVTAGPDNVDETMGRIVRGKYIAPNGKEFKKNSSTAKVAKLMIDVQPSMAFVKELVGHSAREMKKHSPESELTNWVIDMLMEETGRLTEQNIDLGITNFGGIRVDMPSGDVLYDDLQSMFPFNNTLCCVKLKGSDVRRIFERMASTSVQVIGGVRIVVKDRKLQSILVGGEPLDDNRIYNLATISFLLNGGDGLNLAQNAIEVVDTQVNIFDAVINHVREMTKRGEVIEYEMDGRVQIIGDRRR
;
A
#
# COMPACT_ATOMS: atom_id res chain seq x y z
N MET A 1 -9.45 -9.47 -13.29
CA MET A 1 -10.48 -8.99 -12.34
C MET A 1 -10.97 -10.13 -11.46
N LYS A 2 -10.44 -10.31 -10.25
CA LYS A 2 -11.04 -11.22 -9.27
C LYS A 2 -12.04 -10.42 -8.42
N ARG A 3 -13.32 -10.65 -8.68
CA ARG A 3 -14.46 -9.95 -8.07
C ARG A 3 -14.64 -10.47 -6.63
N ILE A 4 -14.56 -9.59 -5.64
CA ILE A 4 -14.88 -9.91 -4.25
C ILE A 4 -16.39 -9.76 -4.08
N PHE A 5 -17.05 -10.78 -3.55
CA PHE A 5 -18.51 -10.80 -3.38
C PHE A 5 -18.83 -10.74 -1.89
N LEU A 6 -19.53 -9.69 -1.46
CA LEU A 6 -20.17 -9.67 -0.15
C LEU A 6 -21.49 -10.43 -0.22
N ILE A 7 -21.73 -11.29 0.77
CA ILE A 7 -22.89 -12.16 0.84
C ILE A 7 -23.80 -11.62 1.96
N CYS A 8 -24.92 -11.00 1.59
CA CYS A 8 -25.93 -10.53 2.57
C CYS A 8 -27.15 -11.47 2.61
N LEU A 9 -27.62 -11.76 3.83
CA LEU A 9 -28.78 -12.60 4.11
C LEU A 9 -30.01 -11.71 4.35
N VAL A 10 -31.10 -11.93 3.62
CA VAL A 10 -32.39 -11.23 3.85
C VAL A 10 -33.40 -12.23 4.42
N PHE A 11 -33.98 -11.91 5.57
CA PHE A 11 -35.04 -12.70 6.21
C PHE A 11 -36.42 -12.20 5.78
N SER A 12 -37.25 -13.08 5.24
CA SER A 12 -38.70 -12.91 5.17
C SER A 12 -39.35 -13.96 6.06
N LEU A 13 -39.92 -13.54 7.19
CA LEU A 13 -40.67 -14.40 8.11
C LEU A 13 -42.10 -14.57 7.59
N LEU A 14 -42.35 -15.70 6.94
CA LEU A 14 -43.69 -16.28 6.80
C LEU A 14 -43.55 -17.78 7.03
N ALA A 15 -44.32 -18.32 7.97
CA ALA A 15 -44.45 -19.75 8.18
C ALA A 15 -45.90 -20.06 8.64
N PRO A 16 -46.41 -21.29 8.53
CA PRO A 16 -45.76 -22.51 8.04
C PRO A 16 -46.61 -23.34 7.05
N SER A 17 -46.00 -23.92 6.01
CA SER A 17 -46.40 -25.23 5.47
C SER A 17 -45.31 -25.75 4.53
N SER A 18 -44.74 -26.90 4.87
CA SER A 18 -43.97 -27.80 3.98
C SER A 18 -43.39 -27.18 2.69
N GLY A 19 -42.23 -26.56 2.79
CA GLY A 19 -41.51 -26.07 1.62
C GLY A 19 -40.08 -25.75 2.01
N ALA A 20 -39.11 -26.40 1.38
CA ALA A 20 -37.71 -26.15 1.62
C ALA A 20 -37.41 -24.64 1.50
N THR A 21 -36.80 -24.06 2.53
CA THR A 21 -36.39 -22.65 2.53
C THR A 21 -35.39 -22.41 1.40
N ILE A 22 -35.82 -21.75 0.33
CA ILE A 22 -34.95 -21.41 -0.80
C ILE A 22 -34.18 -20.14 -0.44
N PHE A 23 -32.89 -20.28 -0.14
CA PHE A 23 -31.99 -19.15 0.03
C PHE A 23 -31.66 -18.55 -1.35
N LYS A 24 -32.10 -17.32 -1.60
CA LYS A 24 -31.69 -16.55 -2.79
C LYS A 24 -30.51 -15.65 -2.43
N TRP A 25 -29.35 -15.98 -2.95
CA TRP A 25 -28.18 -15.12 -2.89
C TRP A 25 -28.24 -14.09 -4.02
N LYS A 26 -28.15 -12.81 -3.68
CA LYS A 26 -27.92 -11.75 -4.65
C LYS A 26 -26.49 -11.29 -4.53
N LYS A 27 -25.73 -11.37 -5.62
CA LYS A 27 -24.41 -10.75 -5.72
C LYS A 27 -24.63 -9.28 -6.07
N ALA A 28 -24.23 -8.38 -5.18
CA ALA A 28 -24.03 -6.99 -5.53
C ALA A 28 -22.58 -6.84 -6.01
N GLU A 29 -22.38 -6.22 -7.17
CA GLU A 29 -21.06 -5.73 -7.55
C GLU A 29 -20.77 -4.52 -6.68
N MET A 30 -19.72 -4.62 -5.87
CA MET A 30 -19.11 -3.47 -5.22
C MET A 30 -17.84 -3.20 -6.00
N ASP A 31 -17.78 -2.07 -6.69
CA ASP A 31 -16.54 -1.51 -7.19
C ASP A 31 -15.72 -1.01 -6.01
N GLY A 32 -14.43 -1.30 -6.00
CA GLY A 32 -13.52 -0.81 -4.95
C GLY A 32 -13.29 0.69 -5.03
N SER A 33 -13.78 1.36 -6.08
CA SER A 33 -13.94 2.81 -6.11
C SER A 33 -15.00 3.16 -5.09
N ARG A 34 -14.59 3.82 -4.00
CA ARG A 34 -15.42 4.55 -3.02
C ARG A 34 -16.91 4.31 -3.27
N THR A 35 -17.49 3.30 -2.59
CA THR A 35 -18.94 3.13 -2.47
C THR A 35 -19.57 4.51 -2.47
N GLY A 36 -20.68 4.78 -3.17
CA GLY A 36 -21.31 6.12 -3.29
C GLY A 36 -21.62 6.89 -1.98
N VAL A 37 -21.11 6.43 -0.85
CA VAL A 37 -20.62 7.17 0.31
C VAL A 37 -19.61 8.26 -0.11
N VAL A 38 -20.07 9.50 -0.05
CA VAL A 38 -19.21 10.69 -0.04
C VAL A 38 -18.27 10.57 1.16
N THR A 39 -16.97 10.77 0.96
CA THR A 39 -15.97 10.70 2.04
C THR A 39 -16.18 11.87 2.99
N ALA A 40 -16.19 11.61 4.29
CA ALA A 40 -16.29 12.66 5.30
C ALA A 40 -15.09 13.62 5.16
N GLY A 41 -15.39 14.88 4.93
CA GLY A 41 -14.51 16.03 4.96
C GLY A 41 -15.05 17.06 5.95
N PRO A 42 -14.29 18.13 6.23
CA PRO A 42 -14.65 19.10 7.25
C PRO A 42 -16.03 19.73 7.02
N ASP A 43 -16.43 19.90 5.75
CA ASP A 43 -17.63 20.65 5.38
C ASP A 43 -18.86 19.78 5.07
N ASN A 44 -18.73 18.44 5.11
CA ASN A 44 -19.82 17.51 4.74
C ASN A 44 -20.06 16.41 5.78
N VAL A 45 -19.57 16.57 7.02
CA VAL A 45 -19.71 15.57 8.10
C VAL A 45 -21.17 15.16 8.31
N ASP A 46 -22.09 16.12 8.31
CA ASP A 46 -23.53 15.86 8.48
C ASP A 46 -24.12 15.01 7.35
N GLU A 47 -23.70 15.25 6.11
CA GLU A 47 -24.18 14.51 4.92
C GLU A 47 -23.61 13.09 4.88
N THR A 48 -22.39 12.90 5.36
CA THR A 48 -21.63 11.66 5.24
C THR A 48 -21.81 10.74 6.45
N MET A 49 -21.86 11.32 7.65
CA MET A 49 -21.94 10.60 8.92
C MET A 49 -23.26 10.78 9.64
N GLY A 50 -24.08 11.75 9.23
CA GLY A 50 -25.29 12.13 9.94
C GLY A 50 -24.99 13.10 11.08
N ARG A 51 -25.99 13.36 11.94
CA ARG A 51 -25.89 14.39 12.98
C ARG A 51 -26.51 13.98 14.30
N ILE A 52 -26.03 14.58 15.38
CA ILE A 52 -26.59 14.43 16.71
C ILE A 52 -27.56 15.57 17.01
N VAL A 53 -28.86 15.27 17.14
CA VAL A 53 -29.89 16.26 17.47
C VAL A 53 -30.55 15.88 18.79
N ARG A 54 -30.41 16.73 19.81
CA ARG A 54 -30.97 16.52 21.16
C ARG A 54 -30.60 15.15 21.76
N GLY A 55 -29.40 14.65 21.45
CA GLY A 55 -28.88 13.36 21.90
C GLY A 55 -29.37 12.14 21.11
N LYS A 56 -30.24 12.32 20.11
CA LYS A 56 -30.56 11.29 19.11
C LYS A 56 -29.57 11.37 17.96
N TYR A 57 -29.29 10.24 17.33
CA TYR A 57 -28.51 10.20 16.10
C TYR A 57 -29.45 10.09 14.90
N ILE A 58 -29.29 10.99 13.93
CA ILE A 58 -29.97 10.96 12.64
C ILE A 58 -28.92 10.56 11.59
N ALA A 59 -29.05 9.35 11.05
CA ALA A 59 -28.13 8.83 10.05
C ALA A 59 -28.31 9.54 8.69
N PRO A 60 -27.33 9.46 7.76
CA PRO A 60 -27.41 10.08 6.43
C PRO A 60 -28.67 9.72 5.63
N ASN A 61 -29.16 8.47 5.79
CA ASN A 61 -30.39 8.00 5.16
C ASN A 61 -31.68 8.44 5.87
N GLY A 62 -31.60 9.35 6.85
CA GLY A 62 -32.72 9.85 7.64
C GLY A 62 -33.16 8.95 8.79
N LYS A 63 -32.55 7.76 8.96
CA LYS A 63 -32.93 6.85 10.05
C LYS A 63 -32.56 7.44 11.42
N GLU A 64 -33.54 7.51 12.31
CA GLU A 64 -33.33 7.98 13.67
C GLU A 64 -32.98 6.84 14.64
N PHE A 65 -32.02 7.11 15.52
CA PHE A 65 -31.62 6.25 16.61
C PHE A 65 -31.84 6.95 17.94
N LYS A 66 -32.47 6.23 18.89
CA LYS A 66 -32.85 6.74 20.20
C LYS A 66 -31.64 7.27 20.96
N LYS A 67 -31.88 8.29 21.79
CA LYS A 67 -30.90 8.82 22.74
C LYS A 67 -30.34 7.70 23.61
N ASN A 68 -29.03 7.74 23.86
CA ASN A 68 -28.28 6.74 24.64
C ASN A 68 -28.23 5.31 24.06
N SER A 69 -28.77 5.07 22.86
CA SER A 69 -28.56 3.79 22.17
C SER A 69 -27.07 3.61 21.84
N SER A 70 -26.62 2.36 21.74
CA SER A 70 -25.23 2.05 21.36
C SER A 70 -24.86 2.70 20.03
N THR A 71 -25.75 2.69 19.04
CA THR A 71 -25.53 3.35 17.76
C THR A 71 -25.34 4.86 17.91
N ALA A 72 -26.20 5.54 18.67
CA ALA A 72 -26.08 6.98 18.87
C ALA A 72 -24.79 7.36 19.63
N LYS A 73 -24.34 6.52 20.58
CA LYS A 73 -23.07 6.72 21.30
C LYS A 73 -21.86 6.60 20.36
N VAL A 74 -21.81 5.54 19.55
CA VAL A 74 -20.72 5.34 18.58
C VAL A 74 -20.72 6.43 17.52
N ALA A 75 -21.89 6.75 16.95
CA ALA A 75 -22.01 7.82 15.97
C ALA A 75 -21.54 9.16 16.52
N LYS A 76 -21.91 9.49 17.77
CA LYS A 76 -21.42 10.70 18.44
C LYS A 76 -19.90 10.71 18.55
N LEU A 77 -19.28 9.61 19.01
CA LEU A 77 -17.82 9.52 19.12
C LEU A 77 -17.14 9.72 17.76
N MET A 78 -17.68 9.10 16.71
CA MET A 78 -17.15 9.19 15.35
C MET A 78 -17.33 10.58 14.73
N ILE A 79 -18.42 11.30 15.04
CA ILE A 79 -18.67 12.68 14.58
C ILE A 79 -17.76 13.65 15.34
N ASP A 80 -17.68 13.51 16.67
CA ASP A 80 -16.90 14.40 17.54
C ASP A 80 -15.40 14.38 17.21
N VAL A 81 -14.88 13.28 16.63
CA VAL A 81 -13.47 13.17 16.21
C VAL A 81 -13.21 13.75 14.80
N GLN A 82 -14.23 14.03 13.99
CA GLN A 82 -14.01 14.55 12.63
C GLN A 82 -13.22 15.86 12.60
N PRO A 83 -13.47 16.86 13.47
CA PRO A 83 -12.68 18.08 13.47
C PRO A 83 -11.19 17.86 13.74
N SER A 84 -10.83 16.92 14.62
CA SER A 84 -9.41 16.61 14.90
C SER A 84 -8.76 15.76 13.81
N MET A 85 -9.55 15.07 12.98
CA MET A 85 -9.08 14.28 11.84
C MET A 85 -9.09 15.06 10.52
N ALA A 86 -9.55 16.32 10.51
CA ALA A 86 -9.68 17.11 9.28
C ALA A 86 -8.36 17.19 8.47
N PHE A 87 -7.21 17.22 9.15
CA PHE A 87 -5.89 17.24 8.52
C PHE A 87 -5.62 16.04 7.59
N VAL A 88 -6.23 14.87 7.85
CA VAL A 88 -6.04 13.69 6.99
C VAL A 88 -6.68 13.88 5.61
N LYS A 89 -7.58 14.85 5.46
CA LYS A 89 -8.22 15.20 4.19
C LYS A 89 -7.51 16.31 3.44
N GLU A 90 -6.36 16.76 3.92
CA GLU A 90 -5.52 17.71 3.20
C GLU A 90 -5.02 17.11 1.89
N LEU A 91 -5.17 17.88 0.82
CA LEU A 91 -4.55 17.60 -0.48
C LEU A 91 -3.03 17.73 -0.34
N VAL A 92 -2.30 16.66 -0.68
CA VAL A 92 -0.85 16.61 -0.56
C VAL A 92 -0.16 16.51 -1.92
N GLY A 93 -0.88 16.06 -2.94
CA GLY A 93 -0.40 16.02 -4.31
C GLY A 93 -1.47 15.58 -5.30
N HIS A 94 -1.05 15.30 -6.53
CA HIS A 94 -1.93 14.89 -7.61
C HIS A 94 -1.31 13.73 -8.39
N SER A 95 -2.10 12.70 -8.68
CA SER A 95 -1.72 11.55 -9.49
C SER A 95 -2.36 11.64 -10.87
N ALA A 96 -1.57 11.50 -11.94
CA ALA A 96 -2.06 11.63 -13.31
C ALA A 96 -3.12 10.58 -13.66
N ARG A 97 -3.05 9.39 -13.05
CA ARG A 97 -3.99 8.28 -13.23
C ARG A 97 -4.03 7.38 -12.00
N GLU A 98 -5.00 6.48 -11.95
CA GLU A 98 -5.06 5.42 -10.95
C GLU A 98 -3.92 4.42 -11.20
N MET A 99 -3.06 4.17 -10.20
CA MET A 99 -2.01 3.14 -10.28
C MET A 99 -2.34 1.97 -9.35
N LYS A 100 -2.71 0.83 -9.96
CA LYS A 100 -3.10 -0.38 -9.22
C LYS A 100 -1.90 -1.22 -8.83
N LYS A 101 -1.87 -1.66 -7.57
CA LYS A 101 -0.86 -2.59 -7.10
C LYS A 101 -1.12 -3.99 -7.64
N HIS A 102 -0.17 -4.56 -8.38
CA HIS A 102 -0.21 -5.96 -8.76
C HIS A 102 1.17 -6.58 -8.96
N SER A 103 1.25 -7.90 -8.80
CA SER A 103 2.47 -8.66 -9.03
C SER A 103 2.57 -9.15 -10.49
N PRO A 104 3.77 -9.32 -11.06
CA PRO A 104 5.08 -9.17 -10.40
C PRO A 104 5.61 -7.73 -10.34
N GLU A 105 5.03 -6.84 -11.13
CA GLU A 105 5.43 -5.45 -11.28
C GLU A 105 4.18 -4.62 -11.57
N SER A 106 4.14 -3.38 -11.11
CA SER A 106 3.10 -2.37 -11.37
C SER A 106 3.70 -0.97 -11.29
N GLU A 107 3.03 0.01 -11.89
CA GLU A 107 3.44 1.42 -11.85
C GLU A 107 3.62 1.90 -10.40
N LEU A 108 2.65 1.59 -9.52
CA LEU A 108 2.71 1.94 -8.11
C LEU A 108 3.91 1.32 -7.41
N THR A 109 4.16 0.02 -7.60
CA THR A 109 5.28 -0.64 -6.92
C THR A 109 6.63 -0.06 -7.35
N ASN A 110 6.77 0.31 -8.64
CA ASN A 110 8.01 0.91 -9.13
C ASN A 110 8.19 2.33 -8.61
N TRP A 111 7.13 3.15 -8.65
CA TRP A 111 7.14 4.49 -8.06
C TRP A 111 7.58 4.45 -6.59
N VAL A 112 6.98 3.56 -5.80
CA VAL A 112 7.30 3.43 -4.37
C VAL A 112 8.77 3.15 -4.20
N ILE A 113 9.29 2.05 -4.78
CA ILE A 113 10.67 1.64 -4.47
C ILE A 113 11.71 2.63 -4.98
N ASP A 114 11.48 3.28 -6.12
CA ASP A 114 12.43 4.23 -6.66
C ASP A 114 12.46 5.53 -5.84
N MET A 115 11.30 6.00 -5.37
CA MET A 115 11.24 7.11 -4.40
C MET A 115 11.91 6.73 -3.06
N LEU A 116 11.69 5.51 -2.55
CA LEU A 116 12.36 5.06 -1.32
C LEU A 116 13.88 5.00 -1.49
N MET A 117 14.37 4.59 -2.66
CA MET A 117 15.80 4.60 -2.97
C MET A 117 16.35 6.03 -2.99
N GLU A 118 15.64 6.98 -3.62
CA GLU A 118 16.02 8.39 -3.66
C GLU A 118 16.09 8.99 -2.25
N GLU A 119 15.02 8.84 -1.46
CA GLU A 119 14.96 9.36 -0.09
C GLU A 119 16.01 8.70 0.82
N THR A 120 16.24 7.40 0.68
CA THR A 120 17.29 6.71 1.45
C THR A 120 18.68 7.25 1.08
N GLY A 121 18.95 7.46 -0.20
CA GLY A 121 20.21 8.04 -0.65
C GLY A 121 20.43 9.46 -0.14
N ARG A 122 19.37 10.29 -0.16
CA ARG A 122 19.38 11.65 0.38
C ARG A 122 19.64 11.68 1.89
N LEU A 123 18.96 10.83 2.65
CA LEU A 123 19.07 10.77 4.12
C LEU A 123 20.39 10.18 4.62
N THR A 124 20.99 9.27 3.84
CA THR A 124 22.24 8.60 4.22
C THR A 124 23.48 9.21 3.58
N GLU A 125 23.31 10.15 2.64
CA GLU A 125 24.38 10.69 1.80
C GLU A 125 25.14 9.60 1.03
N GLN A 126 24.43 8.55 0.60
CA GLN A 126 24.99 7.42 -0.14
C GLN A 126 24.33 7.25 -1.50
N ASN A 127 25.12 6.84 -2.49
CA ASN A 127 24.59 6.39 -3.77
C ASN A 127 23.95 5.02 -3.57
N ILE A 128 22.65 4.89 -3.82
CA ILE A 128 21.92 3.63 -3.72
C ILE A 128 21.99 2.89 -5.05
N ASP A 129 22.48 1.65 -5.04
CA ASP A 129 22.60 0.82 -6.24
C ASP A 129 21.30 0.06 -6.57
N LEU A 130 20.59 -0.37 -5.54
CA LEU A 130 19.37 -1.16 -5.66
C LEU A 130 18.44 -0.96 -4.46
N GLY A 131 17.16 -1.28 -4.66
CA GLY A 131 16.13 -1.21 -3.63
C GLY A 131 15.37 -2.52 -3.49
N ILE A 132 15.02 -2.89 -2.26
CA ILE A 132 14.06 -3.96 -1.96
C ILE A 132 13.09 -3.49 -0.87
N THR A 133 11.80 -3.47 -1.19
CA THR A 133 10.73 -3.30 -0.19
C THR A 133 9.67 -4.39 -0.35
N ASN A 134 8.86 -4.60 0.67
CA ASN A 134 7.93 -5.71 0.69
C ASN A 134 6.59 -5.36 0.03
N PHE A 135 6.09 -6.24 -0.84
CA PHE A 135 4.84 -6.00 -1.57
C PHE A 135 3.64 -5.85 -0.63
N GLY A 136 3.67 -6.52 0.52
CA GLY A 136 2.64 -6.44 1.55
C GLY A 136 2.62 -5.10 2.30
N GLY A 137 3.71 -4.33 2.26
CA GLY A 137 3.83 -3.02 2.91
C GLY A 137 2.95 -1.94 2.28
N ILE A 138 2.70 -2.04 0.97
CA ILE A 138 1.86 -1.12 0.20
C ILE A 138 0.42 -1.63 0.26
N ARG A 139 -0.51 -0.87 0.85
CA ARG A 139 -1.82 -1.42 1.26
C ARG A 139 -3.00 -1.08 0.37
N VAL A 140 -2.99 0.09 -0.23
CA VAL A 140 -4.03 0.57 -1.14
C VAL A 140 -3.41 1.04 -2.44
N ASP A 141 -4.24 1.14 -3.48
CA ASP A 141 -3.84 1.66 -4.79
C ASP A 141 -3.65 3.19 -4.72
N MET A 142 -2.89 3.76 -5.66
CA MET A 142 -2.84 5.22 -5.81
C MET A 142 -4.12 5.69 -6.52
N PRO A 143 -4.89 6.64 -5.96
CA PRO A 143 -6.06 7.18 -6.65
C PRO A 143 -5.65 7.98 -7.90
N SER A 144 -6.61 8.17 -8.81
CA SER A 144 -6.47 9.16 -9.89
C SER A 144 -6.85 10.54 -9.36
N GLY A 145 -6.14 11.57 -9.79
CA GLY A 145 -6.40 12.95 -9.42
C GLY A 145 -5.84 13.29 -8.04
N ASP A 146 -6.65 13.95 -7.22
CA ASP A 146 -6.23 14.41 -5.90
C ASP A 146 -5.79 13.28 -4.98
N VAL A 147 -4.59 13.44 -4.41
CA VAL A 147 -4.01 12.54 -3.43
C VAL A 147 -4.04 13.23 -2.07
N LEU A 148 -4.74 12.61 -1.12
CA LEU A 148 -4.89 13.14 0.24
C LEU A 148 -3.85 12.53 1.18
N TYR A 149 -3.61 13.19 2.32
CA TYR A 149 -2.81 12.65 3.41
C TYR A 149 -3.30 11.24 3.82
N ASP A 150 -4.62 11.06 3.94
CA ASP A 150 -5.27 9.78 4.28
C ASP A 150 -4.97 8.67 3.27
N ASP A 151 -4.86 9.00 1.97
CA ASP A 151 -4.55 8.02 0.94
C ASP A 151 -3.13 7.46 1.14
N LEU A 152 -2.16 8.34 1.41
CA LEU A 152 -0.77 7.93 1.68
C LEU A 152 -0.61 7.23 3.04
N GLN A 153 -1.32 7.70 4.07
CA GLN A 153 -1.31 7.07 5.40
C GLN A 153 -1.93 5.68 5.35
N SER A 154 -3.02 5.53 4.60
CA SER A 154 -3.65 4.24 4.33
C SER A 154 -2.75 3.33 3.51
N MET A 155 -1.94 3.89 2.59
CA MET A 155 -0.99 3.14 1.76
C MET A 155 0.20 2.60 2.57
N PHE A 156 0.70 3.37 3.54
CA PHE A 156 1.84 3.03 4.39
C PHE A 156 1.51 3.11 5.89
N PRO A 157 0.65 2.21 6.42
CA PRO A 157 0.17 2.31 7.80
C PRO A 157 1.14 1.72 8.83
N PHE A 158 2.28 1.17 8.40
CA PHE A 158 3.23 0.51 9.28
C PHE A 158 4.35 1.46 9.69
N ASN A 159 4.81 1.33 10.93
CA ASN A 159 5.90 2.13 11.48
C ASN A 159 7.29 1.61 11.04
N ASN A 160 7.45 1.34 9.75
CA ASN A 160 8.72 0.89 9.18
C ASN A 160 9.61 2.12 8.90
N THR A 161 10.90 1.99 9.15
CA THR A 161 11.88 3.05 8.88
C THR A 161 12.69 2.74 7.62
N LEU A 162 13.22 3.76 6.95
CA LEU A 162 14.12 3.59 5.80
C LEU A 162 15.51 3.17 6.27
N CYS A 163 16.09 2.20 5.58
CA CYS A 163 17.41 1.67 5.91
C CYS A 163 18.27 1.52 4.66
N CYS A 164 19.57 1.79 4.80
CA CYS A 164 20.58 1.43 3.81
C CYS A 164 21.41 0.26 4.34
N VAL A 165 21.64 -0.75 3.50
CA VAL A 165 22.40 -1.94 3.84
C VAL A 165 23.53 -2.13 2.82
N LYS A 166 24.76 -2.26 3.30
CA LYS A 166 25.93 -2.54 2.46
C LYS A 166 26.18 -4.04 2.39
N LEU A 167 26.07 -4.61 1.20
CA LEU A 167 26.20 -6.06 0.97
C LEU A 167 27.21 -6.36 -0.13
N LYS A 168 27.93 -7.48 0.02
CA LYS A 168 28.70 -8.05 -1.07
C LYS A 168 27.76 -8.59 -2.14
N GLY A 169 28.12 -8.48 -3.41
CA GLY A 169 27.29 -8.95 -4.53
C GLY A 169 26.90 -10.43 -4.42
N SER A 170 27.76 -11.27 -3.85
CA SER A 170 27.42 -12.67 -3.55
C SER A 170 26.22 -12.83 -2.60
N ASP A 171 26.05 -11.92 -1.64
CA ASP A 171 24.90 -11.94 -0.72
C ASP A 171 23.65 -11.32 -1.37
N VAL A 172 23.82 -10.28 -2.20
CA VAL A 172 22.74 -9.78 -3.07
C VAL A 172 22.20 -10.92 -3.94
N ARG A 173 23.07 -11.69 -4.60
CA ARG A 173 22.67 -12.85 -5.42
C ARG A 173 21.81 -13.83 -4.63
N ARG A 174 22.24 -14.20 -3.41
CA ARG A 174 21.51 -15.14 -2.53
C ARG A 174 20.12 -14.62 -2.17
N ILE A 175 19.98 -13.32 -1.91
CA ILE A 175 18.68 -12.69 -1.63
C ILE A 175 17.75 -12.85 -2.83
N PHE A 176 18.22 -12.55 -4.04
CA PHE A 176 17.42 -12.69 -5.26
C PHE A 176 17.12 -14.15 -5.63
N GLU A 177 18.04 -15.07 -5.39
CA GLU A 177 17.80 -16.51 -5.53
C GLU A 177 16.70 -16.98 -4.56
N ARG A 178 16.73 -16.49 -3.32
CA ARG A 178 15.67 -16.76 -2.34
C ARG A 178 14.33 -16.23 -2.82
N MET A 179 14.26 -14.96 -3.26
CA MET A 179 13.04 -14.35 -3.80
C MET A 179 12.51 -15.09 -5.03
N ALA A 180 13.38 -15.48 -5.95
CA ALA A 180 13.02 -16.30 -7.11
C ALA A 180 12.40 -17.65 -6.69
N SER A 181 12.92 -18.25 -5.62
CA SER A 181 12.44 -19.52 -5.10
C SER A 181 11.12 -19.43 -4.33
N THR A 182 10.69 -18.24 -3.87
CA THR A 182 9.51 -18.03 -3.02
C THR A 182 8.49 -17.09 -3.67
N SER A 183 8.73 -15.80 -3.59
CA SER A 183 7.98 -14.70 -4.18
C SER A 183 8.91 -13.51 -4.36
N VAL A 184 8.89 -12.91 -5.55
CA VAL A 184 9.61 -11.66 -5.83
C VAL A 184 8.87 -10.52 -5.11
N GLN A 185 9.61 -9.78 -4.29
CA GLN A 185 9.19 -8.55 -3.64
C GLN A 185 9.35 -7.35 -4.59
N VAL A 186 9.05 -6.14 -4.11
CA VAL A 186 9.19 -4.93 -4.92
C VAL A 186 10.67 -4.57 -5.00
N ILE A 187 11.18 -4.32 -6.21
CA ILE A 187 12.61 -4.09 -6.47
C ILE A 187 12.85 -2.84 -7.32
N GLY A 188 13.96 -2.15 -7.07
CA GLY A 188 14.40 -0.96 -7.82
C GLY A 188 15.90 -0.99 -8.13
N GLY A 189 16.33 -0.27 -9.16
CA GLY A 189 17.73 -0.28 -9.65
C GLY A 189 18.21 -1.61 -10.25
N VAL A 190 17.33 -2.60 -10.37
CA VAL A 190 17.67 -3.96 -10.81
C VAL A 190 16.74 -4.46 -11.89
N ARG A 191 17.20 -5.40 -12.72
CA ARG A 191 16.37 -6.17 -13.64
C ARG A 191 16.63 -7.65 -13.46
N ILE A 192 15.58 -8.45 -13.29
CA ILE A 192 15.69 -9.89 -13.07
C ILE A 192 14.85 -10.70 -14.04
N VAL A 193 15.35 -11.89 -14.37
CA VAL A 193 14.59 -12.94 -15.05
C VAL A 193 14.52 -14.14 -14.11
N VAL A 194 13.31 -14.56 -13.78
CA VAL A 194 13.03 -15.76 -12.99
C VAL A 194 12.35 -16.78 -13.87
N LYS A 195 12.91 -17.99 -13.95
CA LYS A 195 12.33 -19.10 -14.69
C LYS A 195 12.19 -20.31 -13.78
N ASP A 196 11.00 -20.90 -13.74
CA ASP A 196 10.72 -22.11 -12.94
C ASP A 196 11.21 -21.99 -11.48
N ARG A 197 10.95 -20.83 -10.86
CA ARG A 197 11.38 -20.45 -9.50
C ARG A 197 12.90 -20.39 -9.28
N LYS A 198 13.67 -20.20 -10.35
CA LYS A 198 15.12 -20.01 -10.30
C LYS A 198 15.51 -18.69 -10.94
N LEU A 199 16.38 -17.94 -10.28
CA LEU A 199 16.98 -16.74 -10.85
C LEU A 199 17.84 -17.15 -12.06
N GLN A 200 17.53 -16.59 -13.23
CA GLN A 200 18.29 -16.82 -14.47
C GLN A 200 19.30 -15.70 -14.70
N SER A 201 18.89 -14.46 -14.46
CA SER A 201 19.76 -13.29 -14.61
C SER A 201 19.37 -12.20 -13.63
N ILE A 202 20.37 -11.41 -13.25
CA ILE A 202 20.22 -10.18 -12.48
C ILE A 202 21.18 -9.14 -13.05
N LEU A 203 20.64 -7.97 -13.35
CA LEU A 203 21.38 -6.76 -13.70
C LEU A 203 21.16 -5.72 -12.61
N VAL A 204 22.21 -5.01 -12.19
CA VAL A 204 22.16 -3.89 -11.25
C VAL A 204 22.71 -2.66 -11.97
N GLY A 205 21.91 -1.60 -12.09
CA GLY A 205 22.29 -0.42 -12.87
C GLY A 205 22.58 -0.72 -14.35
N GLY A 206 21.99 -1.78 -14.91
CA GLY A 206 22.20 -2.21 -16.29
C GLY A 206 23.34 -3.23 -16.50
N GLU A 207 24.23 -3.40 -15.52
CA GLU A 207 25.37 -4.30 -15.61
C GLU A 207 25.12 -5.63 -14.88
N PRO A 208 25.71 -6.75 -15.32
CA PRO A 208 25.66 -8.01 -14.58
C PRO A 208 26.12 -7.84 -13.13
N LEU A 209 25.42 -8.49 -12.20
CA LEU A 209 25.83 -8.49 -10.79
C LEU A 209 27.25 -9.05 -10.63
N ASP A 210 28.14 -8.26 -10.05
CA ASP A 210 29.50 -8.64 -9.67
C ASP A 210 29.50 -9.13 -8.22
N ASP A 211 29.79 -10.42 -8.03
CA ASP A 211 29.78 -11.04 -6.70
C ASP A 211 30.81 -10.46 -5.73
N ASN A 212 31.84 -9.76 -6.22
CA ASN A 212 32.89 -9.19 -5.39
C ASN A 212 32.69 -7.72 -5.06
N ARG A 213 31.84 -7.01 -5.80
CA ARG A 213 31.51 -5.61 -5.55
C ARG A 213 30.65 -5.46 -4.30
N ILE A 214 30.79 -4.34 -3.59
CA ILE A 214 29.88 -3.94 -2.50
C ILE A 214 28.78 -3.05 -3.11
N TYR A 215 27.55 -3.35 -2.74
CA TYR A 215 26.36 -2.64 -3.17
C TYR A 215 25.65 -2.00 -1.98
N ASN A 216 25.17 -0.76 -2.18
CA ASN A 216 24.30 -0.07 -1.24
C ASN A 216 22.84 -0.36 -1.59
N LEU A 217 22.15 -1.07 -0.70
CA LEU A 217 20.77 -1.51 -0.87
C LEU A 217 19.85 -0.68 0.02
N ALA A 218 18.88 0.03 -0.58
CA ALA A 218 17.80 0.68 0.16
C ALA A 218 16.69 -0.31 0.49
N THR A 219 16.23 -0.28 1.73
CA THR A 219 15.17 -1.17 2.23
C THR A 219 14.43 -0.54 3.42
N ILE A 220 13.62 -1.34 4.11
CA ILE A 220 12.88 -0.95 5.30
C ILE A 220 13.23 -1.85 6.49
N SER A 221 13.08 -1.33 7.71
CA SER A 221 13.45 -2.03 8.94
C SER A 221 12.76 -3.40 9.11
N PHE A 222 11.54 -3.57 8.60
CA PHE A 222 10.82 -4.85 8.60
C PHE A 222 11.60 -6.00 7.92
N LEU A 223 12.32 -5.71 6.84
CA LEU A 223 13.03 -6.72 6.05
C LEU A 223 14.45 -7.01 6.58
N LEU A 224 14.94 -6.24 7.55
CA LEU A 224 16.30 -6.43 8.07
C LEU A 224 16.46 -7.79 8.74
N ASN A 225 15.49 -8.23 9.54
CA ASN A 225 15.65 -9.35 10.49
C ASN A 225 14.62 -10.47 10.33
N GLY A 226 14.11 -10.73 9.11
CA GLY A 226 13.25 -11.89 8.83
C GLY A 226 11.86 -11.58 8.26
N GLY A 227 11.51 -10.31 8.07
CA GLY A 227 10.25 -9.91 7.44
C GLY A 227 10.06 -10.57 6.07
N ASP A 228 8.88 -11.13 5.82
CA ASP A 228 8.54 -11.90 4.61
C ASP A 228 9.56 -13.01 4.25
N GLY A 229 10.30 -13.51 5.25
CA GLY A 229 11.32 -14.54 5.09
C GLY A 229 12.62 -14.05 4.46
N LEU A 230 12.84 -12.73 4.44
CA LEU A 230 14.09 -12.07 4.06
C LEU A 230 14.82 -11.56 5.30
N ASN A 231 16.12 -11.79 5.37
CA ASN A 231 17.00 -11.29 6.42
C ASN A 231 18.10 -10.46 5.76
N LEU A 232 17.76 -9.22 5.38
CA LEU A 232 18.66 -8.38 4.58
C LEU A 232 19.88 -7.90 5.37
N ALA A 233 19.80 -7.84 6.70
CA ALA A 233 20.95 -7.53 7.54
C ALA A 233 21.92 -8.73 7.67
N GLN A 234 21.53 -9.92 7.24
CA GLN A 234 22.40 -11.09 7.29
C GLN A 234 23.64 -10.88 6.42
N ASN A 235 24.83 -10.97 7.03
CA ASN A 235 26.12 -10.73 6.40
C ASN A 235 26.32 -9.30 5.86
N ALA A 236 25.50 -8.34 6.29
CA ALA A 236 25.71 -6.95 5.95
C ALA A 236 27.05 -6.46 6.51
N ILE A 237 27.79 -5.74 5.68
CA ILE A 237 29.03 -5.05 6.07
C ILE A 237 28.66 -3.87 6.98
N GLU A 238 27.56 -3.20 6.65
CA GLU A 238 27.05 -2.06 7.38
C GLU A 238 25.52 -2.01 7.22
N VAL A 239 24.83 -1.59 8.28
CA VAL A 239 23.40 -1.28 8.27
C VAL A 239 23.24 0.12 8.86
N VAL A 240 22.63 1.01 8.09
CA VAL A 240 22.25 2.36 8.52
C VAL A 240 20.74 2.44 8.56
N ASP A 241 20.17 2.54 9.77
CA ASP A 241 18.74 2.86 9.94
C ASP A 241 18.61 4.37 10.12
N THR A 242 17.91 5.02 9.18
CA THR A 242 17.73 6.48 9.17
C THR A 242 16.84 6.97 10.32
N GLN A 243 16.12 6.08 10.99
CA GLN A 243 15.04 6.39 11.95
C GLN A 243 13.87 7.19 11.33
N VAL A 244 13.88 7.42 10.01
CA VAL A 244 12.80 8.11 9.30
C VAL A 244 11.75 7.09 8.89
N ASN A 245 10.52 7.32 9.31
CA ASN A 245 9.38 6.48 8.95
C ASN A 245 9.11 6.57 7.42
N ILE A 246 8.76 5.44 6.80
CA ILE A 246 8.42 5.37 5.38
C ILE A 246 7.30 6.33 4.98
N PHE A 247 6.24 6.44 5.77
CA PHE A 247 5.15 7.37 5.53
C PHE A 247 5.64 8.82 5.57
N ASP A 248 6.48 9.18 6.56
CA ASP A 248 7.06 10.52 6.66
C ASP A 248 7.95 10.85 5.45
N ALA A 249 8.71 9.88 4.95
CA ALA A 249 9.48 10.05 3.72
C ALA A 249 8.56 10.27 2.51
N VAL A 250 7.55 9.42 2.33
CA VAL A 250 6.59 9.50 1.21
C VAL A 250 5.84 10.83 1.20
N ILE A 251 5.28 11.25 2.34
CA ILE A 251 4.47 12.47 2.42
C ILE A 251 5.31 13.71 2.14
N ASN A 252 6.57 13.73 2.59
CA ASN A 252 7.49 14.83 2.32
C ASN A 252 7.89 14.86 0.84
N HIS A 253 8.23 13.71 0.26
CA HIS A 253 8.56 13.59 -1.16
C HIS A 253 7.41 14.09 -2.05
N VAL A 254 6.17 13.63 -1.80
CA VAL A 254 4.99 14.04 -2.56
C VAL A 254 4.71 15.55 -2.42
N ARG A 255 4.87 16.11 -1.21
CA ARG A 255 4.74 17.56 -0.99
C ARG A 255 5.81 18.35 -1.75
N GLU A 256 7.03 17.86 -1.83
CA GLU A 256 8.11 18.49 -2.59
C GLU A 256 7.87 18.44 -4.09
N MET A 257 7.47 17.28 -4.63
CA MET A 257 7.02 17.14 -6.03
C MET A 257 5.92 18.16 -6.35
N THR A 258 4.90 18.25 -5.49
CA THR A 258 3.76 19.15 -5.68
C THR A 258 4.19 20.62 -5.67
N LYS A 259 5.14 21.01 -4.81
CA LYS A 259 5.72 22.37 -4.81
C LYS A 259 6.47 22.68 -6.11
N ARG A 260 7.04 21.67 -6.78
CA ARG A 260 7.68 21.80 -8.09
C ARG A 260 6.68 21.78 -9.26
N GLY A 261 5.39 21.60 -8.98
CA GLY A 261 4.35 21.46 -10.00
C GLY A 261 4.36 20.11 -10.71
N GLU A 262 5.04 19.12 -10.13
CA GLU A 262 5.07 17.76 -10.64
C GLU A 262 3.82 16.99 -10.22
N VAL A 263 3.41 16.04 -11.06
CA VAL A 263 2.35 15.08 -10.76
C VAL A 263 2.96 13.70 -10.55
N ILE A 264 2.32 12.90 -9.72
CA ILE A 264 2.69 11.50 -9.54
C ILE A 264 2.27 10.75 -10.79
N GLU A 265 3.25 10.34 -11.57
CA GLU A 265 3.10 9.52 -12.75
C GLU A 265 4.28 8.56 -12.83
N TYR A 266 4.01 7.32 -13.22
CA TYR A 266 5.05 6.29 -13.25
C TYR A 266 4.72 5.20 -14.27
N GLU A 267 5.76 4.58 -14.82
CA GLU A 267 5.64 3.54 -15.84
C GLU A 267 6.28 2.23 -15.37
N MET A 268 5.79 1.11 -15.90
CA MET A 268 6.50 -0.16 -15.77
C MET A 268 7.68 -0.19 -16.75
N ASP A 269 8.82 -0.68 -16.30
CA ASP A 269 10.02 -0.82 -17.13
C ASP A 269 10.35 -2.29 -17.44
N GLY A 270 9.57 -3.24 -16.92
CA GLY A 270 9.79 -4.66 -17.12
C GLY A 270 10.97 -5.21 -16.33
N ARG A 271 11.33 -4.58 -15.20
CA ARG A 271 12.38 -5.02 -14.28
C ARG A 271 12.16 -6.41 -13.69
N VAL A 272 10.93 -6.93 -13.70
CA VAL A 272 10.65 -8.32 -13.28
C VAL A 272 10.03 -9.14 -14.40
N GLN A 273 10.75 -10.16 -14.87
CA GLN A 273 10.21 -11.15 -15.81
C GLN A 273 10.09 -12.52 -15.13
N ILE A 274 8.88 -13.09 -15.12
CA ILE A 274 8.61 -14.44 -14.61
C ILE A 274 8.19 -15.36 -15.75
N ILE A 275 8.95 -16.42 -15.97
CA ILE A 275 8.75 -17.41 -17.04
C ILE A 275 8.41 -18.77 -16.41
N GLY A 276 7.35 -19.42 -16.86
CA GLY A 276 7.03 -20.81 -16.51
C GLY A 276 6.34 -21.04 -15.16
N ASP A 277 6.00 -19.99 -14.41
CA ASP A 277 5.25 -20.16 -13.15
C ASP A 277 3.77 -20.50 -13.42
N ARG A 278 3.47 -21.80 -13.45
CA ARG A 278 2.12 -22.35 -13.72
C ARG A 278 1.12 -22.19 -12.57
N ARG A 279 1.43 -21.42 -11.52
CA ARG A 279 0.50 -21.14 -10.41
C ARG A 279 -0.19 -19.79 -10.59
N ARG A 280 -1.10 -19.67 -11.55
CA ARG A 280 -2.13 -18.63 -11.56
C ARG A 280 -3.47 -19.17 -12.02
#